data_AF-A0A7X0P143-F1
#
_entry.id   AF-A0A7X0P143-F1
#
_cell.length_a   1.000
_cell.length_b   1.000
_cell.length_c   1.000
_cell.angle_alpha   90.00
_cell.angle_beta   90.00
_cell.angle_gamma   90.00
#
_symmetry.space_group_name_H-M   'P 1'
#
loop_
_entity.id
_entity.type
_entity.pdbx_description
1 polymer ?
#
loop_
_entity_poly.entity_id
_entity_poly.type
_entity_poly.pdbx_seq_one_letter_code
_entity_poly.pdbx_strand_id
1 'polypeptide(L)'
;MGRLEDLAVHYANTARWELSQALNRIATLDDEGTLHDKDLGRIAYAYQRMSWWQQVTDLTHGREEPIDGATALLTVRQRAQDLLINARPVNNGGLFTLAMAECRRGGARAFLDATEKLADALALLSDHDTRPAEGITPAIEQAPAEGRRP
;
A
#
# COMPACT_ATOMS: atom_id res chain seq x y z
N MET A 1 -17.56 -1.48 -1.36
CA MET A 1 -16.18 -1.06 -1.03
C MET A 1 -15.41 -0.94 -2.33
N GLY A 2 -14.50 0.02 -2.41
CA GLY A 2 -13.61 0.14 -3.57
C GLY A 2 -12.42 -0.82 -3.46
N ARG A 3 -11.76 -1.04 -4.60
CA ARG A 3 -10.60 -1.91 -4.72
C ARG A 3 -9.41 -1.44 -3.88
N LEU A 4 -9.30 -0.13 -3.66
CA LEU A 4 -8.23 0.49 -2.90
C LEU A 4 -8.31 0.18 -1.42
N GLU A 5 -9.53 0.19 -0.89
CA GLU A 5 -9.86 -0.13 0.49
C GLU A 5 -9.54 -1.61 0.78
N ASP A 6 -9.93 -2.51 -0.11
CA ASP A 6 -9.63 -3.95 0.00
C ASP A 6 -8.11 -4.22 -0.02
N LEU A 7 -7.38 -3.55 -0.93
CA LEU A 7 -5.93 -3.65 -1.01
C LEU A 7 -5.25 -3.09 0.24
N ALA A 8 -5.71 -1.94 0.76
CA ALA A 8 -5.19 -1.36 1.99
C ALA A 8 -5.37 -2.31 3.18
N VAL A 9 -6.53 -2.95 3.30
CA VAL A 9 -6.79 -3.98 4.32
C VAL A 9 -5.86 -5.19 4.13
N HIS A 10 -5.65 -5.65 2.89
CA HIS A 10 -4.71 -6.72 2.60
C HIS A 10 -3.28 -6.38 3.04
N TYR A 11 -2.77 -5.20 2.67
CA TYR A 11 -1.44 -4.76 3.09
C TYR A 11 -1.33 -4.58 4.61
N ALA A 12 -2.36 -4.05 5.28
CA ALA A 12 -2.41 -3.93 6.73
C ALA A 12 -2.32 -5.31 7.41
N ASN A 13 -3.08 -6.29 6.91
CA ASN A 13 -3.05 -7.66 7.44
C ASN A 13 -1.70 -8.33 7.23
N THR A 14 -1.10 -8.18 6.04
CA THR A 14 0.25 -8.69 5.74
C THR A 14 1.29 -8.06 6.68
N ALA A 15 1.25 -6.75 6.87
CA ALA A 15 2.16 -6.06 7.79
C ALA A 15 1.95 -6.47 9.26
N ARG A 16 0.69 -6.71 9.68
CA ARG A 16 0.38 -7.21 11.02
C ARG A 16 0.92 -8.63 11.23
N TRP A 17 0.78 -9.50 10.23
CA TRP A 17 1.34 -10.85 10.28
C TRP A 17 2.86 -10.83 10.40
N GLU A 18 3.55 -10.03 9.59
CA GLU A 18 5.01 -9.88 9.66
C GLU A 18 5.49 -9.35 11.02
N LEU A 19 4.78 -8.38 11.60
CA LEU A 19 5.07 -7.90 12.94
C LEU A 19 4.88 -9.00 13.99
N SER A 20 3.81 -9.79 13.90
CA SER A 20 3.58 -10.92 14.80
C SER A 20 4.69 -11.96 14.70
N GLN A 21 5.16 -12.28 13.48
CA GLN A 21 6.29 -13.19 13.28
C GLN A 21 7.58 -12.64 13.92
N ALA A 22 7.85 -11.35 13.75
CA ALA A 22 9.02 -10.70 14.36
C ALA A 22 8.95 -10.72 15.90
N LEU A 23 7.77 -10.48 16.49
CA LEU A 23 7.54 -10.52 17.93
C LEU A 23 7.69 -11.94 18.51
N ASN A 24 7.06 -12.93 17.87
CA ASN A 24 7.15 -14.34 18.29
C ASN A 24 8.60 -14.82 18.26
N ARG A 25 9.34 -14.45 17.21
CA ARG A 25 10.76 -14.77 17.10
C ARG A 25 11.57 -14.19 18.26
N ILE A 26 11.26 -12.98 18.72
CA ILE A 26 11.99 -12.37 19.85
C ILE A 26 11.69 -13.10 21.16
N ALA A 27 10.45 -13.49 21.41
CA ALA A 27 10.13 -14.30 22.59
C ALA A 27 11.00 -15.57 22.64
N THR A 28 11.13 -16.28 21.51
CA THR A 28 12.00 -17.47 21.42
C THR A 28 13.49 -17.15 21.61
N LEU A 29 14.00 -16.09 20.98
CA LEU A 29 15.42 -15.74 21.07
C LEU A 29 15.81 -15.21 22.46
N ASP A 30 14.87 -14.57 23.17
CA ASP A 30 15.06 -14.11 24.55
C ASP A 30 15.14 -15.30 25.50
N ASP A 31 14.23 -16.26 25.36
CA ASP A 31 14.25 -17.53 26.11
C ASP A 31 15.56 -18.31 25.89
N GLU A 32 16.12 -18.25 24.67
CA GLU A 32 17.40 -18.87 24.30
C GLU A 32 18.63 -18.02 24.65
N GLY A 33 18.46 -16.77 25.08
CA GLY A 33 19.55 -15.84 25.40
C GLY A 33 20.38 -15.37 24.19
N THR A 34 19.81 -15.41 22.98
CA THR A 34 20.49 -15.07 21.71
C THR A 34 19.95 -13.81 21.03
N LEU A 35 19.17 -13.01 21.75
CA LEU A 35 18.58 -11.78 21.24
C LEU A 35 19.67 -10.77 20.83
N HIS A 36 19.52 -10.21 19.62
CA HIS A 36 20.44 -9.20 19.08
C HIS A 36 19.70 -7.93 18.63
N ASP A 37 20.42 -6.81 18.59
CA ASP A 37 19.89 -5.51 18.15
C ASP A 37 19.22 -5.55 16.76
N LYS A 38 19.72 -6.39 15.85
CA LYS A 38 19.13 -6.58 14.52
C LYS A 38 17.70 -7.13 14.57
N ASP A 39 17.37 -7.93 15.58
CA ASP A 39 16.04 -8.52 15.74
C ASP A 39 15.06 -7.46 16.28
N LEU A 40 15.52 -6.57 17.17
CA LEU A 40 14.76 -5.38 17.58
C LEU A 40 14.53 -4.40 16.42
N GLY A 41 15.54 -4.22 15.56
CA GLY A 41 15.43 -3.41 14.34
C GLY A 41 14.35 -3.93 13.38
N ARG A 42 14.21 -5.25 13.24
CA ARG A 42 13.15 -5.89 12.43
C ARG A 42 11.75 -5.58 12.97
N ILE A 43 11.57 -5.56 14.29
CA ILE A 43 10.29 -5.14 14.90
C ILE A 43 10.02 -3.67 14.57
N ALA A 44 10.98 -2.77 14.78
CA ALA A 44 10.77 -1.35 14.49
C ALA A 44 10.39 -1.09 13.04
N TYR A 45 11.04 -1.80 12.11
CA TYR A 45 10.69 -1.76 10.69
C TYR A 45 9.26 -2.25 10.44
N ALA A 46 8.91 -3.46 10.91
CA ALA A 46 7.61 -4.08 10.67
C ALA A 46 6.47 -3.28 11.33
N TYR A 47 6.69 -2.80 12.56
CA TYR A 47 5.74 -1.98 13.30
C TYR A 47 5.46 -0.66 12.57
N GLN A 48 6.50 0.04 12.12
CA GLN A 48 6.32 1.30 11.42
C GLN A 48 5.56 1.10 10.10
N ARG A 49 5.83 0.01 9.38
CA ARG A 49 5.10 -0.30 8.15
C ARG A 49 3.62 -0.62 8.43
N MET A 50 3.36 -1.40 9.48
CA MET A 50 1.99 -1.74 9.91
C MET A 50 1.21 -0.50 10.33
N SER A 51 1.82 0.41 11.10
CA SER A 51 1.13 1.60 11.61
C SER A 51 0.68 2.55 10.50
N TRP A 52 1.42 2.65 9.40
CA TRP A 52 0.98 3.43 8.23
C TRP A 52 -0.20 2.80 7.52
N TRP A 53 -0.17 1.49 7.26
CA TRP A 53 -1.30 0.80 6.65
C TRP A 53 -2.53 0.82 7.55
N GLN A 54 -2.35 0.74 8.87
CA GLN A 54 -3.44 0.88 9.83
C GLN A 54 -4.07 2.28 9.74
N GLN A 55 -3.30 3.35 9.60
CA GLN A 55 -3.85 4.69 9.39
C GLN A 55 -4.67 4.80 8.10
N VAL A 56 -4.26 4.13 7.02
CA VAL A 56 -5.07 4.09 5.78
C VAL A 56 -6.40 3.37 6.04
N THR A 57 -6.36 2.23 6.74
CA THR A 57 -7.59 1.50 7.09
C THR A 57 -8.48 2.29 8.04
N ASP A 58 -7.91 3.03 8.99
CA ASP A 58 -8.66 3.86 9.94
C ASP A 58 -9.35 5.04 9.24
N LEU A 59 -8.73 5.64 8.21
CA LEU A 59 -9.37 6.70 7.43
C LEU A 59 -10.49 6.21 6.51
N THR A 60 -10.45 4.94 6.11
CA THR A 60 -11.43 4.33 5.19
C THR A 60 -12.54 3.53 5.90
N HIS A 61 -12.29 3.06 7.13
CA HIS A 61 -13.20 2.20 7.90
C HIS A 61 -13.41 2.68 9.35
N GLY A 62 -12.86 3.84 9.71
CA GLY A 62 -12.87 4.34 11.08
C GLY A 62 -14.23 4.80 11.57
N ARG A 63 -14.23 5.34 12.80
CA ARG A 63 -15.44 5.85 13.48
C ARG A 63 -15.84 7.26 13.03
N GLU A 64 -14.92 7.99 12.42
CA GLU A 64 -15.19 9.30 11.80
C GLU A 64 -15.76 9.11 10.39
N GLU A 65 -16.14 10.21 9.72
CA GLU A 65 -16.64 10.16 8.36
C GLU A 65 -15.59 9.53 7.43
N PRO A 66 -15.82 8.31 6.91
CA PRO A 66 -14.81 7.60 6.14
C PRO A 66 -14.60 8.29 4.80
N ILE A 67 -13.34 8.45 4.42
CA ILE A 67 -12.94 8.99 3.12
C ILE A 67 -12.64 7.86 2.14
N ASP A 68 -12.67 8.17 0.85
CA ASP A 68 -12.33 7.20 -0.19
C ASP A 68 -10.87 6.73 -0.09
N GLY A 69 -10.60 5.52 -0.59
CA GLY A 69 -9.29 4.89 -0.48
C GLY A 69 -8.14 5.68 -1.14
N ALA A 70 -8.40 6.43 -2.21
CA ALA A 70 -7.35 7.21 -2.87
C ALA A 70 -6.96 8.42 -2.01
N THR A 71 -7.95 9.15 -1.49
CA THR A 71 -7.72 10.28 -0.58
C THR A 71 -7.02 9.82 0.70
N ALA A 72 -7.42 8.66 1.26
CA ALA A 72 -6.77 8.09 2.44
C ALA A 72 -5.29 7.75 2.17
N LEU A 73 -4.99 7.10 1.04
CA LEU A 73 -3.63 6.75 0.67
C LEU A 73 -2.74 7.97 0.47
N LEU A 74 -3.22 8.98 -0.27
CA LEU A 74 -2.47 10.22 -0.50
C LEU A 74 -2.21 10.97 0.82
N THR A 75 -3.21 11.02 1.69
CA THR A 75 -3.09 11.65 3.02
C THR A 75 -2.00 10.98 3.84
N VAL A 76 -2.00 9.64 3.91
CA VAL A 76 -1.01 8.90 4.70
C VAL A 76 0.37 8.92 4.04
N ARG A 77 0.44 8.89 2.70
CA ARG A 77 1.68 9.06 1.93
C ARG A 77 2.36 10.40 2.25
N GLN A 78 1.59 11.49 2.26
CA GLN A 78 2.11 12.81 2.62
C GLN A 78 2.66 12.81 4.05
N ARG A 79 1.93 12.24 5.02
CA ARG A 79 2.40 12.13 6.41
C ARG A 79 3.70 11.32 6.53
N ALA A 80 3.82 10.23 5.78
CA ALA A 80 5.03 9.42 5.76
C ALA A 80 6.22 10.17 5.14
N GLN A 81 6.00 10.94 4.08
CA GLN A 81 7.01 11.82 3.47
C GLN A 81 7.42 12.93 4.44
N ASP A 82 6.46 13.60 5.08
CA ASP A 82 6.72 14.65 6.06
C ASP A 82 7.54 14.12 7.23
N LEU A 83 7.26 12.89 7.70
CA LEU A 83 8.07 12.23 8.71
C LEU A 83 9.51 12.04 8.23
N LEU A 84 9.72 11.57 6.99
CA LEU A 84 11.08 11.34 6.48
C LEU A 84 11.87 12.65 6.29
N ILE A 85 11.21 13.72 5.83
CA ILE A 85 11.80 15.03 5.61
C ILE A 85 12.12 15.72 6.94
N ASN A 86 11.18 15.67 7.89
CA ASN A 86 11.28 16.40 9.16
C ASN A 86 11.81 15.56 10.32
N ALA A 87 12.12 14.28 10.12
CA ALA A 87 12.70 13.42 11.16
C ALA A 87 14.05 13.99 11.60
N ARG A 88 14.04 14.78 12.68
CA ARG A 88 15.25 15.29 13.30
C ARG A 88 16.23 14.14 13.53
N PRO A 89 17.49 14.28 13.09
CA PRO A 89 18.49 13.29 13.42
C PRO A 89 18.59 13.17 14.95
N VAL A 90 18.68 11.94 15.43
CA VAL A 90 18.80 11.68 16.87
C VAL A 90 20.22 12.07 17.29
N ASN A 91 20.44 13.37 17.49
CA ASN A 91 21.78 13.92 17.74
C ASN A 91 22.34 13.58 19.13
N ASN A 92 21.48 13.13 20.05
CA ASN A 92 21.84 12.84 21.44
C ASN A 92 21.58 11.37 21.83
N GLY A 93 21.50 10.46 20.87
CA GLY A 93 21.22 9.03 21.10
C GLY A 93 22.46 8.15 20.97
N GLY A 94 22.49 7.02 21.67
CA GLY A 94 23.49 5.97 21.45
C GLY A 94 23.31 5.26 20.10
N LEU A 95 24.28 4.43 19.70
CA LEU A 95 24.27 3.67 18.43
C LEU A 95 22.98 2.88 18.22
N PHE A 96 22.44 2.27 19.28
CA PHE A 96 21.15 1.57 19.24
C PHE A 96 19.99 2.50 18.86
N THR A 97 19.90 3.69 19.46
CA THR A 97 18.82 4.64 19.17
C THR A 97 18.87 5.13 17.71
N LEU A 98 20.09 5.33 17.19
CA LEU A 98 20.32 5.67 15.79
C LEU A 98 19.89 4.52 14.87
N ALA A 99 20.30 3.29 15.16
CA ALA A 99 19.92 2.10 14.38
C ALA A 99 18.39 1.92 14.34
N MET A 100 17.71 2.09 15.48
CA MET A 100 16.25 2.00 15.54
C MET A 100 15.54 3.13 14.78
N ALA A 101 16.11 4.33 14.76
CA ALA A 101 15.59 5.42 13.95
C ALA A 101 15.71 5.12 12.45
N GLU A 102 16.83 4.55 12.02
CA GLU A 102 17.01 4.09 10.63
C GLU A 102 16.05 2.94 10.27
N CYS A 103 15.81 1.98 11.16
CA CYS A 103 14.81 0.93 10.93
C CYS A 103 13.41 1.50 10.72
N ARG A 104 12.99 2.50 11.52
CA ARG A 104 11.69 3.19 11.34
C ARG A 104 11.64 3.94 10.01
N ARG A 105 12.71 4.65 9.62
CA ARG A 105 12.81 5.30 8.31
C ARG A 105 12.70 4.28 7.17
N GLY A 106 13.34 3.12 7.32
CA GLY A 106 13.21 2.00 6.38
C GLY A 106 11.76 1.52 6.23
N GLY A 107 11.03 1.39 7.34
CA GLY A 107 9.61 1.00 7.32
C GLY A 107 8.72 2.04 6.61
N ALA A 108 8.99 3.33 6.81
CA ALA A 108 8.31 4.41 6.10
C ALA A 108 8.61 4.39 4.59
N ARG A 109 9.87 4.18 4.18
CA ARG A 109 10.23 4.04 2.76
C ARG A 109 9.52 2.85 2.10
N ALA A 110 9.51 1.69 2.76
CA ALA A 110 8.81 0.52 2.25
C ALA A 110 7.31 0.75 2.06
N PHE A 111 6.68 1.57 2.90
CA PHE A 111 5.30 2.01 2.70
C PHE A 111 5.16 2.92 1.47
N LEU A 112 6.05 3.90 1.28
CA LEU A 112 6.04 4.76 0.10
C LEU A 112 6.22 3.95 -1.21
N ASP A 113 7.15 3.00 -1.23
CA ASP A 113 7.39 2.13 -2.39
C ASP A 113 6.16 1.27 -2.71
N ALA A 114 5.48 0.75 -1.68
CA ALA A 114 4.29 -0.06 -1.86
C ALA A 114 3.10 0.77 -2.40
N THR A 115 2.94 2.01 -1.93
CA THR A 115 1.90 2.91 -2.44
C THR A 115 2.17 3.39 -3.86
N GLU A 116 3.44 3.52 -4.27
CA GLU A 116 3.82 3.83 -5.65
C GLU A 116 3.48 2.67 -6.60
N LYS A 117 3.88 1.45 -6.26
CA LYS A 117 3.51 0.24 -7.03
C LYS A 117 2.00 0.08 -7.18
N LEU A 118 1.25 0.46 -6.15
CA LEU A 118 -0.21 0.40 -6.17
C LEU A 118 -0.80 1.46 -7.11
N ALA A 119 -0.24 2.68 -7.13
CA ALA A 119 -0.64 3.72 -8.08
C ALA A 119 -0.36 3.28 -9.53
N ASP A 120 0.82 2.72 -9.80
CA ASP A 120 1.19 2.21 -11.12
C ASP A 120 0.25 1.10 -11.59
N ALA A 121 -0.05 0.14 -10.70
CA ALA A 121 -0.95 -0.97 -11.00
C ALA A 121 -2.37 -0.50 -11.36
N LEU A 122 -2.86 0.56 -10.69
CA LEU A 122 -4.17 1.13 -10.98
C LEU A 122 -4.19 1.94 -12.28
N ALA A 123 -3.13 2.70 -12.58
CA ALA A 123 -3.01 3.45 -13.83
C ALA A 123 -3.03 2.50 -15.05
N LEU A 124 -2.32 1.37 -14.96
CA LEU A 124 -2.28 0.35 -16.02
C LEU A 124 -3.65 -0.29 -16.32
N LEU A 125 -4.53 -0.38 -15.31
CA LEU A 125 -5.88 -0.93 -15.48
C LEU A 125 -6.82 0.08 -16.16
N SER A 126 -6.68 1.37 -15.83
CA SER A 126 -7.45 2.44 -16.48
C SER A 126 -7.09 2.61 -17.98
N ASP A 127 -5.85 2.32 -18.36
CA ASP A 127 -5.40 2.32 -19.75
C ASP A 127 -5.95 1.14 -20.58
N HIS A 128 -6.31 0.03 -19.92
CA HIS A 128 -6.95 -1.12 -20.60
C HIS A 128 -8.45 -0.91 -20.84
N ASP A 129 -9.14 -0.19 -19.97
CA ASP A 129 -10.56 0.15 -20.13
C ASP A 129 -10.80 1.31 -21.12
N THR A 130 -9.76 2.07 -21.48
CA THR A 130 -9.85 3.21 -22.40
C THR A 130 -9.49 2.89 -23.84
N ARG A 131 -9.16 1.63 -24.19
CA ARG A 131 -9.03 1.23 -25.60
C ARG A 131 -10.42 1.30 -26.26
N PRO A 132 -10.68 2.25 -27.17
CA PRO A 132 -11.90 2.20 -27.97
C PRO A 132 -11.79 0.94 -28.83
N ALA A 133 -12.89 0.20 -28.96
CA ALA A 133 -13.05 -0.78 -30.03
C ALA A 133 -13.01 -0.03 -31.37
N GLU A 134 -11.81 0.27 -31.86
CA GLU A 134 -11.60 0.75 -33.21
C GLU A 134 -11.91 -0.39 -34.18
N GLY A 135 -13.06 -0.23 -34.87
CA GLY A 135 -13.14 -0.58 -36.27
C GLY A 135 -13.77 -1.94 -36.60
N ILE A 136 -15.10 -2.03 -36.54
CA ILE A 136 -15.85 -2.76 -37.58
C ILE A 136 -17.14 -2.00 -37.93
N THR A 137 -17.06 -1.08 -38.89
CA THR A 137 -18.11 -0.86 -39.91
C THR A 137 -17.47 -0.13 -41.10
N PRO A 138 -17.59 -0.65 -42.33
CA PRO A 138 -18.80 -0.52 -43.17
C PRO A 138 -19.19 -1.88 -43.80
N ALA A 139 -20.33 -2.12 -44.44
CA ALA A 139 -21.03 -1.28 -45.40
C ALA A 139 -22.54 -1.57 -45.44
N ILE A 140 -23.26 -0.48 -45.69
CA ILE A 140 -24.64 -0.44 -46.17
C ILE A 140 -24.61 -0.87 -47.64
N GLU A 141 -25.43 -1.85 -48.02
CA GLU A 141 -25.89 -1.99 -49.40
C GLU A 141 -27.41 -2.14 -49.37
N GLN A 142 -28.09 -1.05 -49.79
CA GLN A 142 -29.53 -1.02 -50.00
C GLN A 142 -29.89 -1.82 -51.26
N ALA A 143 -31.05 -2.47 -51.21
CA ALA A 143 -31.66 -3.34 -52.23
C ALA A 143 -31.90 -2.66 -53.60
N PRO A 144 -32.36 -3.44 -54.59
CA PRO A 144 -33.75 -3.20 -54.98
C PRO A 144 -34.61 -4.47 -55.11
N ALA A 145 -35.91 -4.24 -54.96
CA ALA A 145 -37.00 -5.18 -55.06
C ALA A 145 -37.29 -5.64 -56.50
N GLU A 146 -37.67 -6.91 -56.69
CA GLU A 146 -38.74 -7.37 -57.61
C GLU A 146 -38.81 -8.91 -57.66
N GLY A 147 -40.02 -9.48 -57.79
CA GLY A 147 -40.19 -10.84 -58.32
C GLY A 147 -41.24 -11.74 -57.67
N ARG A 148 -42.51 -11.51 -58.04
CA ARG A 148 -43.71 -12.39 -57.96
C ARG A 148 -43.51 -13.90 -57.73
N ARG A 149 -44.38 -14.43 -56.85
CA ARG A 149 -44.85 -15.84 -56.79
C ARG A 149 -45.62 -16.23 -58.05
N PRO A 150 -45.70 -17.55 -58.32
CA PRO A 150 -46.99 -18.24 -58.38
C PRO A 150 -47.25 -19.07 -57.12
#